data_AF-A0A821YGT3-F1
#
_entry.id   AF-A0A821YGT3-F1
#
_cell.length_a   1.000
_cell.length_b   1.000
_cell.length_c   1.000
_cell.angle_alpha   90.00
_cell.angle_beta   90.00
_cell.angle_gamma   90.00
#
_symmetry.space_group_name_H-M   'P 1'
#
loop_
_entity.id
_entity.type
_entity.pdbx_description
1 polymer ?
#
loop_
_entity_poly.entity_id
_entity_poly.type
_entity_poly.pdbx_seq_one_letter_code
_entity_poly.pdbx_strand_id
1 'polypeptide(L)'
;MAKEEKEFGGTLGAIGIMIFSHFIPFYFALSLQYNSGGLYFPSSINEFIENFKETCSPTWSNFFLYTGFFVIQLIFAAILPGLEVKGLPLPTENNRQYTYKCNALSSWYLTLIVGGILHFTGIFRLTILADNVGSILCVAVIFSDILSVVIHFYAILTSQTCRMAHSPIYDFFMGVWLNPRIRILGQDVDLKMIAEVRLSWLLLFLLIVSAALKQYETFHTVTWPMIFILTAQLLYINACMKGEECIPVTWDIFYEKWGWMLIYWNLAGVP
;
A
#
# COMPACT_ATOMS: atom_id res chain seq x y z
N MET A 1 -14.37 -18.97 -24.80
CA MET A 1 -13.51 -18.17 -23.91
C MET A 1 -12.18 -18.90 -23.81
N ALA A 2 -11.08 -18.29 -24.20
CA ALA A 2 -9.75 -18.87 -23.97
C ALA A 2 -9.54 -19.00 -22.47
N LYS A 3 -9.07 -20.16 -22.00
CA LYS A 3 -8.72 -20.38 -20.60
C LYS A 3 -7.54 -19.46 -20.29
N GLU A 4 -7.70 -18.56 -19.31
CA GLU A 4 -6.59 -17.72 -18.87
C GLU A 4 -5.46 -18.64 -18.39
N GLU A 5 -4.26 -18.47 -18.97
CA GLU A 5 -3.09 -19.22 -18.52
C GLU A 5 -2.77 -18.84 -17.09
N LYS A 6 -2.50 -19.84 -16.26
CA LYS A 6 -2.20 -19.62 -14.85
C LYS A 6 -0.73 -19.24 -14.71
N GLU A 7 -0.48 -17.98 -14.41
CA GLU A 7 0.82 -17.41 -14.08
C GLU A 7 1.25 -17.80 -12.65
N PHE A 8 2.44 -17.39 -12.21
CA PHE A 8 2.95 -17.61 -10.84
C PHE A 8 2.91 -19.08 -10.37
N GLY A 9 3.11 -20.04 -11.27
CA GLY A 9 3.00 -21.47 -10.93
C GLY A 9 1.57 -21.92 -10.59
N GLY A 10 0.57 -21.15 -10.99
CA GLY A 10 -0.84 -21.36 -10.74
C GLY A 10 -1.20 -21.35 -9.26
N THR A 11 -2.16 -22.19 -8.89
CA THR A 11 -2.75 -22.16 -7.54
C THR A 11 -1.73 -22.46 -6.44
N LEU A 12 -0.79 -23.38 -6.68
CA LEU A 12 0.21 -23.74 -5.68
C LEU A 12 1.23 -22.62 -5.47
N GLY A 13 1.70 -21.99 -6.55
CA GLY A 13 2.63 -20.86 -6.41
C GLY A 13 1.95 -19.63 -5.81
N ALA A 14 0.68 -19.35 -6.16
CA ALA A 14 -0.12 -18.31 -5.50
C ALA A 14 -0.23 -18.53 -3.97
N ILE A 15 -0.51 -19.77 -3.52
CA ILE A 15 -0.52 -20.12 -2.09
C ILE A 15 0.85 -19.90 -1.46
N GLY A 16 1.91 -20.34 -2.13
CA GLY A 16 3.29 -20.15 -1.65
C GLY A 16 3.64 -18.67 -1.46
N ILE A 17 3.30 -17.82 -2.43
CA ILE A 17 3.53 -16.37 -2.36
C ILE A 17 2.71 -15.74 -1.23
N MET A 18 1.44 -16.11 -1.07
CA MET A 18 0.62 -15.62 0.05
C MET A 18 1.25 -15.97 1.40
N ILE A 19 1.58 -17.24 1.63
CA ILE A 19 2.19 -17.68 2.90
C ILE A 19 3.52 -16.96 3.14
N PHE A 20 4.37 -16.88 2.12
CA PHE A 20 5.67 -16.21 2.21
C PHE A 20 5.52 -14.72 2.56
N SER A 21 4.57 -14.03 1.93
CA SER A 21 4.31 -12.61 2.18
C SER A 21 3.78 -12.37 3.60
N HIS A 22 3.02 -13.30 4.18
CA HIS A 22 2.57 -13.20 5.58
C HIS A 22 3.66 -13.53 6.61
N PHE A 23 4.84 -13.98 6.18
CA PHE A 23 5.94 -14.33 7.08
C PHE A 23 7.09 -13.30 7.00
N ILE A 24 7.50 -12.94 5.79
CA ILE A 24 8.77 -12.22 5.57
C ILE A 24 8.81 -10.80 6.12
N PRO A 25 7.81 -9.93 5.91
CA PRO A 25 7.82 -8.57 6.47
C PRO A 25 7.91 -8.58 8.00
N PHE A 26 7.21 -9.50 8.66
CA PHE A 26 7.30 -9.65 10.11
C PHE A 26 8.65 -10.20 10.56
N TYR A 27 9.23 -11.15 9.80
CA TYR A 27 10.59 -11.60 10.07
C TYR A 27 11.61 -10.44 9.97
N PHE A 28 11.46 -9.55 8.99
CA PHE A 28 12.30 -8.35 8.88
C PHE A 28 12.04 -7.35 10.02
N ALA A 29 10.80 -7.16 10.45
CA ALA A 29 10.49 -6.33 11.62
C ALA A 29 11.18 -6.87 12.90
N LEU A 30 11.13 -8.18 13.12
CA LEU A 30 11.83 -8.83 14.23
C LEU A 30 13.35 -8.76 14.10
N SER A 31 13.87 -8.92 12.88
CA SER A 31 15.31 -8.76 12.59
C SER A 31 15.80 -7.35 12.89
N LEU A 32 15.01 -6.34 12.54
CA LEU A 32 15.29 -4.95 12.88
C LEU A 32 15.30 -4.72 14.39
N GLN A 33 14.28 -5.23 15.10
CA GLN A 33 14.08 -5.02 16.53
C GLN A 33 15.09 -5.78 17.41
N TYR A 34 15.32 -7.06 17.14
CA TYR A 34 16.09 -7.96 18.03
C TYR A 34 17.50 -8.28 17.53
N ASN A 35 17.86 -7.91 16.30
CA ASN A 35 19.20 -8.15 15.78
C ASN A 35 19.77 -6.97 14.95
N SER A 36 19.30 -5.75 15.19
CA SER A 36 19.80 -4.53 14.51
C SER A 36 19.81 -4.63 12.97
N GLY A 37 18.84 -5.37 12.41
CA GLY A 37 18.71 -5.61 10.96
C GLY A 37 19.49 -6.82 10.44
N GLY A 38 20.25 -7.53 11.28
CA GLY A 38 20.86 -8.82 10.95
C GLY A 38 19.86 -9.97 10.97
N LEU A 39 20.26 -11.15 10.49
CA LEU A 39 19.40 -12.35 10.48
C LEU A 39 18.96 -12.73 11.90
N TYR A 40 17.67 -12.69 12.17
CA TYR A 40 17.12 -13.12 13.46
C TYR A 40 17.00 -14.65 13.54
N PHE A 41 17.52 -15.22 14.62
CA PHE A 41 17.43 -16.65 14.94
C PHE A 41 16.86 -16.82 16.34
N PRO A 42 15.54 -17.06 16.49
CA PRO A 42 14.95 -17.34 17.79
C PRO A 42 15.51 -18.64 18.35
N SER A 43 15.77 -18.69 19.65
CA SER A 43 16.23 -19.92 20.33
C SER A 43 15.11 -20.96 20.44
N SER A 44 13.85 -20.53 20.37
CA SER A 44 12.67 -21.39 20.41
C SER A 44 11.47 -20.76 19.70
N ILE A 45 10.47 -21.58 19.36
CA ILE A 45 9.20 -21.10 18.79
C ILE A 45 8.46 -20.18 19.78
N ASN A 46 8.57 -20.43 21.08
CA ASN A 46 7.92 -19.59 22.09
C ASN A 46 8.52 -18.18 22.11
N GLU A 47 9.86 -18.09 22.07
CA GLU A 47 10.55 -16.80 21.97
C GLU A 47 10.12 -16.04 20.70
N PHE A 48 10.03 -16.73 19.56
CA PHE A 48 9.54 -16.13 18.32
C PHE A 48 8.13 -15.56 18.47
N ILE A 49 7.21 -16.32 19.08
CA ILE A 49 5.81 -15.90 19.28
C ILE A 49 5.72 -14.72 20.24
N GLU A 50 6.49 -14.73 21.33
CA GLU A 50 6.53 -13.63 22.30
C GLU A 50 7.06 -12.35 21.68
N ASN A 51 8.20 -12.43 20.99
CA ASN A 51 8.81 -11.30 20.29
C ASN A 51 7.90 -10.75 19.17
N PHE A 52 7.22 -11.65 18.44
CA PHE A 52 6.21 -11.27 17.46
C PHE A 52 5.05 -10.51 18.10
N LYS A 53 4.51 -10.99 19.22
CA LYS A 53 3.43 -10.31 19.94
C LYS A 53 3.87 -8.95 20.47
N GLU A 54 5.07 -8.85 21.03
CA GLU A 54 5.60 -7.59 21.54
C GLU A 54 5.76 -6.54 20.43
N THR A 55 6.36 -6.94 19.30
CA THR A 55 6.71 -6.00 18.22
C THR A 55 5.55 -5.68 17.28
N CYS A 56 4.71 -6.67 16.98
CA CYS A 56 3.77 -6.63 15.87
C CYS A 56 2.30 -6.68 16.31
N SER A 57 1.97 -6.64 17.61
CA SER A 57 0.56 -6.64 18.02
C SER A 57 -0.18 -5.43 17.46
N PRO A 58 -1.33 -5.62 16.77
CA PRO A 58 -2.12 -4.51 16.29
C PRO A 58 -2.76 -3.78 17.47
N THR A 59 -2.77 -2.45 17.42
CA THR A 59 -3.47 -1.62 18.40
C THR A 59 -4.56 -0.80 17.70
N TRP A 60 -5.62 -0.43 18.43
CA TRP A 60 -6.65 0.44 17.89
C TRP A 60 -6.10 1.81 17.47
N SER A 61 -5.12 2.35 18.19
CA SER A 61 -4.46 3.60 17.82
C SER A 61 -3.80 3.51 16.45
N ASN A 62 -3.01 2.45 16.21
CA ASN A 62 -2.33 2.25 14.93
C ASN A 62 -3.29 1.88 13.81
N PHE A 63 -4.39 1.18 14.14
CA PHE A 63 -5.49 0.95 13.21
C PHE A 63 -6.11 2.26 12.72
N PHE A 64 -6.47 3.17 13.63
CA PHE A 64 -7.04 4.46 13.24
C PHE A 64 -6.02 5.38 12.56
N LEU A 65 -4.74 5.28 12.92
CA LEU A 65 -3.69 6.01 12.23
C LEU A 65 -3.56 5.58 10.76
N TYR A 66 -3.43 4.28 10.52
CA TYR A 66 -3.28 3.72 9.17
C TYR A 66 -4.54 3.94 8.32
N THR A 67 -5.71 3.62 8.86
CA THR A 67 -6.98 3.80 8.13
C THR A 67 -7.35 5.27 7.96
N GLY A 68 -7.00 6.13 8.91
CA GLY A 68 -7.15 7.58 8.79
C GLY A 68 -6.32 8.13 7.64
N PHE A 69 -5.07 7.67 7.50
CA PHE A 69 -4.24 8.00 6.35
C PHE A 69 -4.88 7.57 5.02
N PHE A 70 -5.37 6.34 4.94
CA PHE A 70 -6.09 5.82 3.77
C PHE A 70 -7.28 6.71 3.40
N VAL A 71 -8.15 7.03 4.37
CA VAL A 71 -9.34 7.85 4.17
C VAL A 71 -8.98 9.27 3.73
N ILE A 72 -7.93 9.87 4.31
CA ILE A 72 -7.47 11.21 3.91
C ILE A 72 -7.01 11.21 2.44
N GLN A 73 -6.19 10.24 2.03
CA GLN A 73 -5.73 10.15 0.63
C GLN A 73 -6.90 9.91 -0.34
N LEU A 74 -7.90 9.14 0.09
CA LEU A 74 -9.12 8.91 -0.67
C LEU A 74 -9.96 10.19 -0.83
N ILE A 75 -10.09 10.99 0.23
CA ILE A 75 -10.74 12.32 0.17
C ILE A 75 -9.95 13.24 -0.76
N PHE A 76 -8.63 13.29 -0.63
CA PHE A 76 -7.76 14.11 -1.47
C PHE A 76 -7.90 13.75 -2.95
N ALA A 77 -7.99 12.45 -3.28
CA ALA A 77 -8.24 12.01 -4.63
C ALA A 77 -9.57 12.51 -5.20
N ALA A 78 -10.63 12.56 -4.39
CA ALA A 78 -11.90 13.13 -4.82
C ALA A 78 -11.82 14.66 -5.02
N ILE A 79 -11.33 15.40 -4.02
CA ILE A 79 -11.54 16.85 -3.96
C ILE A 79 -10.45 17.70 -4.60
N LEU A 80 -9.18 17.29 -4.53
CA LEU A 80 -8.08 18.17 -4.89
C LEU A 80 -8.05 18.45 -6.40
N PRO A 81 -7.52 19.60 -6.84
CA PRO A 81 -7.35 19.88 -8.26
C PRO A 81 -6.26 18.99 -8.86
N GLY A 82 -6.48 18.55 -10.10
CA GLY A 82 -5.50 17.79 -10.87
C GLY A 82 -5.93 17.61 -12.32
N LEU A 83 -5.06 16.98 -13.10
CA LEU A 83 -5.28 16.74 -14.53
C LEU A 83 -6.27 15.59 -14.72
N GLU A 84 -7.12 15.69 -15.73
CA GLU A 84 -7.96 14.58 -16.15
C GLU A 84 -7.34 13.89 -17.36
N VAL A 85 -7.06 12.59 -17.22
CA VAL A 85 -6.39 11.78 -18.24
C VAL A 85 -7.25 10.58 -18.57
N LYS A 86 -7.35 10.25 -19.86
CA LYS A 86 -8.03 9.03 -20.30
C LYS A 86 -7.07 7.85 -20.23
N GLY A 87 -7.53 6.76 -19.60
CA GLY A 87 -6.83 5.49 -19.65
C GLY A 87 -6.97 4.80 -21.01
N LEU A 88 -6.31 3.66 -21.15
CA LEU A 88 -6.41 2.81 -22.34
C LEU A 88 -7.82 2.21 -22.49
N PRO A 89 -8.27 1.91 -23.72
CA PRO A 89 -9.58 1.31 -23.98
C PRO A 89 -9.60 -0.14 -23.51
N LEU A 90 -10.46 -0.47 -22.55
CA LEU A 90 -10.48 -1.79 -21.90
C LEU A 90 -11.22 -2.83 -22.77
N PRO A 91 -10.54 -3.84 -23.33
CA PRO A 91 -11.19 -4.83 -24.20
C PRO A 91 -12.25 -5.65 -23.46
N THR A 92 -12.05 -5.87 -22.16
CA THR A 92 -12.98 -6.59 -21.27
C THR A 92 -14.27 -5.81 -20.99
N GLU A 93 -14.31 -4.51 -21.29
CA GLU A 93 -15.45 -3.63 -21.05
C GLU A 93 -15.90 -2.92 -22.33
N ASN A 94 -15.97 -3.63 -23.46
CA ASN A 94 -16.40 -3.07 -24.76
C ASN A 94 -15.58 -1.82 -25.17
N ASN A 95 -14.28 -1.82 -24.92
CA ASN A 95 -13.35 -0.71 -25.17
C ASN A 95 -13.72 0.59 -24.43
N ARG A 96 -14.42 0.50 -23.30
CA ARG A 96 -14.65 1.64 -22.40
C ARG A 96 -13.32 2.26 -21.99
N GLN A 97 -13.24 3.58 -22.05
CA GLN A 97 -12.13 4.36 -21.52
C GLN A 97 -12.58 5.09 -20.25
N TYR A 98 -11.90 4.82 -19.15
CA TYR A 98 -12.09 5.58 -17.92
C TYR A 98 -11.30 6.88 -17.96
N THR A 99 -11.87 7.92 -17.33
CA THR A 99 -11.15 9.15 -17.02
C THR A 99 -10.62 9.06 -15.60
N TYR A 100 -9.36 9.42 -15.42
CA TYR A 100 -8.63 9.40 -14.16
C TYR A 100 -8.28 10.83 -13.77
N LYS A 101 -8.58 11.20 -12.54
CA LYS A 101 -8.22 12.50 -11.97
C LYS A 101 -6.85 12.39 -11.30
N CYS A 102 -5.83 12.79 -12.02
CA CYS A 102 -4.44 12.80 -11.59
C CYS A 102 -4.14 14.05 -10.74
N ASN A 103 -4.42 13.97 -9.43
CA ASN A 103 -4.16 15.02 -8.43
C ASN A 103 -3.19 14.59 -7.32
N ALA A 104 -2.35 13.58 -7.55
CA ALA A 104 -1.37 13.08 -6.58
C ALA A 104 -0.33 14.13 -6.23
N LEU A 105 0.08 14.99 -7.18
CA LEU A 105 0.98 16.11 -6.89
C LEU A 105 0.40 17.06 -5.84
N SER A 106 -0.88 17.40 -5.97
CA SER A 106 -1.59 18.21 -4.98
C SER A 106 -1.70 17.49 -3.63
N SER A 107 -2.03 16.19 -3.67
CA SER A 107 -2.12 15.30 -2.49
C SER A 107 -0.79 15.25 -1.74
N TRP A 108 0.30 15.12 -2.47
CA TRP A 108 1.67 14.99 -1.98
C TRP A 108 2.10 16.22 -1.20
N TYR A 109 2.08 17.40 -1.82
CA TYR A 109 2.51 18.62 -1.15
C TYR A 109 1.59 18.99 0.02
N LEU A 110 0.29 18.78 -0.11
CA LEU A 110 -0.64 19.02 1.00
C LEU A 110 -0.35 18.10 2.18
N THR A 111 -0.07 16.81 1.92
CA THR A 111 0.29 15.85 2.97
C THR A 111 1.59 16.26 3.68
N LEU A 112 2.60 16.70 2.93
CA LEU A 112 3.85 17.19 3.52
C LEU A 112 3.66 18.45 4.38
N ILE A 113 2.91 19.43 3.88
CA ILE A 113 2.63 20.68 4.60
C ILE A 113 1.86 20.38 5.89
N VAL A 114 0.78 19.61 5.80
CA VAL A 114 -0.04 19.25 6.97
C VAL A 114 0.76 18.41 7.96
N GLY A 115 1.48 17.39 7.49
CA GLY A 115 2.33 16.55 8.33
C GLY A 115 3.43 17.34 9.04
N GLY A 116 4.07 18.28 8.33
CA GLY A 116 5.07 19.18 8.90
C GLY A 116 4.48 20.10 9.97
N ILE A 117 3.36 20.77 9.68
CA ILE A 117 2.66 21.64 10.65
C ILE A 117 2.28 20.84 11.90
N LEU A 118 1.66 19.67 11.73
CA LEU A 118 1.26 18.81 12.83
C LEU A 118 2.44 18.36 13.70
N HIS A 119 3.59 18.06 13.08
CA HIS A 119 4.80 17.68 13.80
C HIS A 119 5.39 18.85 14.59
N PHE A 120 5.58 20.01 13.96
CA PHE A 120 6.20 21.18 14.60
C PHE A 120 5.31 21.81 15.68
N THR A 121 3.98 21.74 15.53
CA THR A 121 3.05 22.19 16.57
C THR A 121 2.92 21.19 17.73
N GLY A 122 3.43 19.97 17.57
CA GLY A 122 3.32 18.90 18.57
C GLY A 122 1.94 18.24 18.65
N ILE A 123 0.97 18.65 17.81
CA ILE A 123 -0.38 18.05 17.77
C ILE A 123 -0.28 16.57 17.36
N PHE A 124 0.55 16.25 16.37
CA PHE A 124 0.80 14.89 15.94
C PHE A 124 2.25 14.72 15.51
N ARG A 125 3.00 13.91 16.27
CA ARG A 125 4.42 13.66 16.00
C ARG A 125 4.59 12.52 15.01
N LEU A 126 5.15 12.83 13.84
CA LEU A 126 5.43 11.84 12.81
C LEU A 126 6.26 10.64 13.28
N THR A 127 7.11 10.80 14.32
CA THR A 127 7.93 9.73 14.91
C THR A 127 7.13 8.52 15.38
N ILE A 128 5.82 8.67 15.62
CA ILE A 128 4.93 7.57 15.98
C ILE A 128 4.99 6.40 14.97
N LEU A 129 5.24 6.70 13.69
CA LEU A 129 5.36 5.67 12.65
C LEU A 129 6.60 4.79 12.86
N ALA A 130 7.73 5.40 13.21
CA ALA A 130 8.97 4.68 13.50
C ALA A 130 8.86 3.91 14.83
N ASP A 131 8.20 4.50 15.83
CA ASP A 131 8.00 3.87 17.14
C ASP A 131 7.07 2.65 17.08
N ASN A 132 6.17 2.58 16.08
CA ASN A 132 5.13 1.56 15.98
C ASN A 132 5.18 0.78 14.66
N VAL A 133 6.33 0.74 13.98
CA VAL A 133 6.44 0.17 12.62
C VAL A 133 5.89 -1.27 12.53
N GLY A 134 6.21 -2.13 13.50
CA GLY A 134 5.72 -3.52 13.52
C GLY A 134 4.20 -3.64 13.71
N SER A 135 3.63 -2.82 14.59
CA SER A 135 2.18 -2.78 14.82
C SER A 135 1.43 -2.21 13.61
N ILE A 136 1.97 -1.16 12.96
CA ILE A 136 1.41 -0.59 11.74
C ILE A 136 1.47 -1.59 10.59
N LEU A 137 2.59 -2.32 10.43
CA LEU A 137 2.71 -3.40 9.46
C LEU A 137 1.63 -4.47 9.68
N CYS A 138 1.40 -4.90 10.92
CA CYS A 138 0.35 -5.87 11.22
C CYS A 138 -1.04 -5.35 10.84
N VAL A 139 -1.34 -4.09 11.17
CA VAL A 139 -2.57 -3.41 10.76
C VAL A 139 -2.71 -3.36 9.24
N ALA A 140 -1.64 -3.00 8.53
CA ALA A 140 -1.63 -2.90 7.07
C ALA A 140 -1.91 -4.26 6.41
N VAL A 141 -1.29 -5.33 6.91
CA VAL A 141 -1.54 -6.72 6.44
C VAL A 141 -3.00 -7.10 6.66
N ILE A 142 -3.52 -6.95 7.88
CA ILE A 142 -4.91 -7.28 8.22
C ILE A 142 -5.88 -6.47 7.34
N PHE A 143 -5.63 -5.17 7.18
CA PHE A 143 -6.46 -4.29 6.36
C PHE A 143 -6.45 -4.73 4.89
N SER A 144 -5.28 -5.08 4.35
CA SER A 144 -5.12 -5.55 2.96
C SER A 144 -5.86 -6.86 2.71
N ASP A 145 -5.78 -7.81 3.64
CA ASP A 145 -6.50 -9.08 3.53
C ASP A 145 -8.00 -8.89 3.57
N ILE A 146 -8.49 -8.09 4.53
CA ILE A 146 -9.92 -7.76 4.65
C ILE A 146 -10.40 -7.07 3.36
N LEU A 147 -9.65 -6.07 2.87
CA LEU A 147 -10.02 -5.35 1.65
C LEU A 147 -10.05 -6.29 0.43
N SER A 148 -9.07 -7.19 0.32
CA SER A 148 -9.02 -8.20 -0.75
C SER A 148 -10.24 -9.11 -0.73
N VAL A 149 -10.64 -9.58 0.45
CA VAL A 149 -11.86 -10.39 0.64
C VAL A 149 -13.10 -9.59 0.24
N VAL A 150 -13.23 -8.36 0.73
CA VAL A 150 -14.37 -7.48 0.42
C VAL A 150 -14.49 -7.23 -1.09
N ILE A 151 -13.40 -6.83 -1.76
CA ILE A 151 -13.38 -6.54 -3.20
C ILE A 151 -13.70 -7.80 -4.01
N HIS A 152 -13.13 -8.94 -3.63
CA HIS A 152 -13.36 -10.21 -4.33
C HIS A 152 -14.83 -10.64 -4.27
N PHE A 153 -15.44 -10.68 -3.07
CA PHE A 153 -16.84 -11.06 -2.93
C PHE A 153 -17.79 -10.01 -3.52
N TYR A 154 -17.52 -8.72 -3.33
CA TYR A 154 -18.33 -7.66 -3.89
C TYR A 154 -18.41 -7.74 -5.42
N ALA A 155 -17.27 -7.99 -6.09
CA ALA A 155 -17.23 -8.13 -7.53
C ALA A 155 -18.06 -9.32 -8.04
N ILE A 156 -18.02 -10.46 -7.34
CA ILE A 156 -18.83 -11.64 -7.67
C ILE A 156 -20.32 -11.32 -7.52
N LEU A 157 -20.71 -10.72 -6.39
CA LEU A 157 -22.11 -10.40 -6.09
C LEU A 157 -22.71 -9.37 -7.06
N THR A 158 -21.88 -8.43 -7.54
CA THR A 158 -22.30 -7.37 -8.48
C THR A 158 -22.04 -7.71 -9.94
N SER A 159 -21.57 -8.93 -10.24
CA SER A 159 -21.25 -9.39 -11.60
C SER A 159 -20.25 -8.47 -12.34
N GLN A 160 -19.30 -7.89 -11.62
CA GLN A 160 -18.21 -7.04 -12.15
C GLN A 160 -16.96 -7.85 -12.51
N THR A 161 -17.07 -9.19 -12.53
CA THR A 161 -15.93 -10.07 -12.72
C THR A 161 -15.44 -10.08 -14.16
N CYS A 162 -14.13 -10.21 -14.35
CA CYS A 162 -13.51 -10.30 -15.67
C CYS A 162 -12.39 -11.35 -15.69
N ARG A 163 -12.18 -11.96 -16.86
CA ARG A 163 -11.10 -12.94 -17.11
C ARG A 163 -10.93 -13.97 -15.98
N MET A 164 -11.97 -14.74 -15.65
CA MET A 164 -11.88 -15.70 -14.53
C MET A 164 -11.07 -16.95 -14.92
N ALA A 165 -10.18 -17.43 -14.05
CA ALA A 165 -9.48 -18.71 -14.25
C ALA A 165 -10.26 -19.92 -13.69
N HIS A 166 -11.38 -19.66 -13.00
CA HIS A 166 -12.26 -20.65 -12.37
C HIS A 166 -11.52 -21.52 -11.33
N SER A 167 -10.67 -20.87 -10.54
CA SER A 167 -9.89 -21.49 -9.47
C SER A 167 -9.92 -20.56 -8.27
N PRO A 168 -10.72 -20.85 -7.23
CA PRO A 168 -11.06 -19.86 -6.18
C PRO A 168 -9.85 -19.17 -5.55
N ILE A 169 -8.83 -19.93 -5.17
CA ILE A 169 -7.62 -19.38 -4.54
C ILE A 169 -6.78 -18.55 -5.52
N TYR A 170 -6.66 -19.00 -6.77
CA TYR A 170 -5.89 -18.28 -7.79
C TYR A 170 -6.62 -17.01 -8.24
N ASP A 171 -7.94 -17.07 -8.40
CA ASP A 171 -8.79 -15.91 -8.71
C ASP A 171 -8.83 -14.92 -7.53
N PHE A 172 -8.69 -15.37 -6.29
CA PHE A 172 -8.48 -14.48 -5.14
C PHE A 172 -7.13 -13.78 -5.19
N PHE A 173 -6.06 -14.53 -5.47
CA PHE A 173 -4.70 -14.02 -5.60
C PHE A 173 -4.54 -12.98 -6.72
N MET A 174 -4.90 -13.35 -7.96
CA MET A 174 -4.82 -12.47 -9.13
C MET A 174 -5.93 -11.42 -9.15
N GLY A 175 -7.05 -11.70 -8.50
CA GLY A 175 -8.22 -10.84 -8.51
C GLY A 175 -9.24 -11.22 -9.57
N VAL A 176 -10.44 -10.69 -9.38
CA VAL A 176 -11.60 -10.95 -10.23
C VAL A 176 -12.15 -9.68 -10.87
N TRP A 177 -11.80 -8.50 -10.35
CA TRP A 177 -12.28 -7.20 -10.82
C TRP A 177 -11.10 -6.36 -11.28
N LEU A 178 -11.22 -5.76 -12.47
CA LEU A 178 -10.14 -5.02 -13.11
C LEU A 178 -9.84 -3.70 -12.39
N ASN A 179 -10.83 -2.78 -12.37
CA ASN A 179 -10.69 -1.44 -11.82
C ASN A 179 -11.83 -1.10 -10.85
N PRO A 180 -11.74 -1.55 -9.58
CA PRO A 180 -12.74 -1.23 -8.57
C PRO A 180 -12.84 0.27 -8.32
N ARG A 181 -14.04 0.82 -8.52
CA ARG A 181 -14.32 2.25 -8.36
C ARG A 181 -15.38 2.49 -7.31
N ILE A 182 -15.16 3.53 -6.50
CA ILE A 182 -16.13 4.00 -5.53
C ILE A 182 -16.44 5.46 -5.75
N ARG A 183 -17.73 5.82 -5.59
CA ARG A 183 -18.20 7.18 -5.76
C ARG A 183 -18.13 7.91 -4.43
N ILE A 184 -17.25 8.91 -4.33
CA ILE A 184 -17.03 9.71 -3.12
C ILE A 184 -17.09 11.18 -3.49
N LEU A 185 -17.90 11.95 -2.74
CA LEU A 185 -18.06 13.40 -2.95
C LEU A 185 -18.36 13.78 -4.42
N GLY A 186 -19.13 12.92 -5.11
CA GLY A 186 -19.52 13.10 -6.51
C GLY A 186 -18.46 12.73 -7.55
N GLN A 187 -17.31 12.19 -7.13
CA GLN A 187 -16.21 11.74 -7.99
C GLN A 187 -16.09 10.22 -7.97
N ASP A 188 -15.87 9.62 -9.15
CA ASP A 188 -15.64 8.19 -9.27
C ASP A 188 -14.15 7.91 -9.14
N VAL A 189 -13.78 7.44 -7.97
CA VAL A 189 -12.39 7.24 -7.58
C VAL A 189 -11.99 5.79 -7.79
N ASP A 190 -10.91 5.60 -8.53
CA ASP A 190 -10.33 4.28 -8.80
C ASP A 190 -9.41 3.86 -7.65
N LEU A 191 -9.77 2.76 -6.99
CA LEU A 191 -9.04 2.30 -5.80
C LEU A 191 -7.66 1.77 -6.14
N LYS A 192 -7.50 1.17 -7.32
CA LYS A 192 -6.22 0.65 -7.80
C LYS A 192 -5.25 1.80 -8.06
N MET A 193 -5.72 2.83 -8.74
CA MET A 193 -4.93 4.04 -9.03
C MET A 193 -4.41 4.72 -7.74
N ILE A 194 -5.25 4.81 -6.70
CA ILE A 194 -4.84 5.39 -5.42
C ILE A 194 -3.84 4.50 -4.70
N ALA A 195 -4.11 3.19 -4.66
CA ALA A 195 -3.24 2.23 -3.99
C ALA A 195 -1.83 2.27 -4.59
N GLU A 196 -1.73 2.32 -5.92
CA GLU A 196 -0.49 2.25 -6.68
C GLU A 196 0.54 3.30 -6.25
N VAL A 197 0.18 4.59 -6.30
CA VAL A 197 1.15 5.66 -6.04
C VAL A 197 0.95 6.37 -4.69
N ARG A 198 -0.29 6.54 -4.24
CA ARG A 198 -0.55 7.38 -3.07
C ARG A 198 -0.46 6.64 -1.77
N LEU A 199 -1.00 5.44 -1.70
CA LEU A 199 -0.96 4.69 -0.45
C LEU A 199 0.40 4.02 -0.28
N SER A 200 0.90 3.36 -1.32
CA SER A 200 2.20 2.66 -1.30
C SER A 200 3.36 3.62 -1.01
N TRP A 201 3.65 4.51 -1.97
CA TRP A 201 4.91 5.24 -1.94
C TRP A 201 4.89 6.41 -0.96
N LEU A 202 3.73 7.02 -0.74
CA LEU A 202 3.62 8.12 0.23
C LEU A 202 3.78 7.61 1.65
N LEU A 203 3.18 6.46 1.99
CA LEU A 203 3.40 5.84 3.30
C LEU A 203 4.87 5.45 3.49
N LEU A 204 5.50 4.83 2.48
CA LEU A 204 6.93 4.52 2.50
C LEU A 204 7.77 5.76 2.80
N PHE A 205 7.51 6.86 2.11
CA PHE A 205 8.23 8.11 2.34
C PHE A 205 8.02 8.64 3.77
N LEU A 206 6.78 8.62 4.28
CA LEU A 206 6.49 9.05 5.64
C LEU A 206 7.16 8.18 6.71
N LEU A 207 7.29 6.87 6.47
CA LEU A 207 8.05 5.96 7.35
C LEU A 207 9.53 6.36 7.40
N ILE A 208 10.12 6.70 6.26
CA ILE A 208 11.53 7.13 6.18
C ILE A 208 11.74 8.50 6.84
N VAL A 209 10.84 9.46 6.61
CA VAL A 209 10.86 10.76 7.32
C VAL A 209 10.75 10.54 8.82
N SER A 210 9.83 9.68 9.25
CA SER A 210 9.66 9.34 10.66
C SER A 210 10.93 8.73 11.26
N ALA A 211 11.58 7.80 10.55
CA ALA A 211 12.84 7.21 10.98
C ALA A 211 13.96 8.25 11.10
N ALA A 212 14.06 9.19 10.15
CA ALA A 212 15.04 10.27 10.21
C ALA A 212 14.79 11.23 11.39
N LEU A 213 13.52 11.60 11.63
CA LEU A 213 13.13 12.39 12.79
C LEU A 213 13.45 11.66 14.09
N LYS A 214 13.16 10.36 14.18
CA LYS A 214 13.46 9.55 15.35
C LYS A 214 14.97 9.44 15.60
N GLN A 215 15.77 9.34 14.53
CA GLN A 215 17.23 9.36 14.62
C GLN A 215 17.72 10.69 15.20
N TYR A 216 17.18 11.81 14.72
CA TYR A 216 17.52 13.13 15.24
C TYR A 216 17.10 13.30 16.71
N GLU A 217 15.93 12.81 17.10
CA GLU A 217 15.48 12.89 18.50
C GLU A 217 16.34 12.05 19.45
N THR A 218 16.81 10.89 19.00
CA THR A 218 17.58 9.95 19.83
C THR A 218 19.06 10.35 19.91
N PHE A 219 19.64 10.79 18.78
CA PHE A 219 21.08 10.99 18.65
C PHE A 219 21.49 12.45 18.41
N HIS A 220 20.53 13.37 18.32
CA HIS A 220 20.74 14.79 17.99
C HIS A 220 21.51 15.01 16.67
N THR A 221 21.47 14.02 15.77
CA THR A 221 22.12 14.06 14.46
C THR A 221 21.37 13.16 13.49
N VAL A 222 21.39 13.52 12.20
CA VAL A 222 20.92 12.67 11.11
C VAL A 222 22.14 12.22 10.32
N THR A 223 22.34 10.92 10.17
CA THR A 223 23.56 10.38 9.56
C THR A 223 23.54 10.53 8.04
N TRP A 224 24.70 10.57 7.40
CA TRP A 224 24.81 10.65 5.94
C TRP A 224 24.05 9.53 5.20
N PRO A 225 24.07 8.26 5.64
CA PRO A 225 23.23 7.22 5.03
C PRO A 225 21.73 7.52 5.13
N MET A 226 21.27 8.09 6.25
CA MET A 226 19.87 8.46 6.41
C MET A 226 19.48 9.63 5.49
N ILE A 227 20.34 10.65 5.38
CA ILE A 227 20.13 11.75 4.43
C ILE A 227 20.10 11.24 2.99
N PHE A 228 20.96 10.28 2.65
CA PHE A 228 20.99 9.67 1.33
C PHE A 228 19.66 8.97 0.99
N ILE A 229 19.19 8.06 1.85
CA ILE A 229 17.94 7.32 1.57
C ILE A 229 16.72 8.26 1.57
N LEU A 230 16.68 9.24 2.47
CA LEU A 230 15.64 10.25 2.53
C LEU A 230 15.58 11.07 1.23
N THR A 231 16.75 11.51 0.73
CA THR A 231 16.84 12.29 -0.50
C THR A 231 16.48 11.45 -1.73
N ALA A 232 16.98 10.22 -1.81
CA ALA A 232 16.68 9.31 -2.91
C ALA A 232 15.17 9.04 -3.00
N GLN A 233 14.52 8.75 -1.87
CA GLN A 233 13.09 8.48 -1.82
C GLN A 233 12.26 9.75 -2.03
N LEU A 234 12.70 10.91 -1.53
CA LEU A 234 12.09 12.20 -1.85
C LEU A 234 12.07 12.46 -3.37
N LEU A 235 13.19 12.23 -4.05
CA LEU A 235 13.29 12.41 -5.49
C LEU A 235 12.40 11.40 -6.24
N TYR A 236 12.43 10.14 -5.82
CA TYR A 236 11.65 9.07 -6.43
C TYR A 236 10.15 9.36 -6.35
N ILE A 237 9.62 9.53 -5.14
CA ILE A 237 8.19 9.76 -4.96
C ILE A 237 7.73 11.06 -5.63
N ASN A 238 8.52 12.13 -5.54
CA ASN A 238 8.19 13.39 -6.18
C ASN A 238 8.12 13.25 -7.72
N ALA A 239 8.95 12.38 -8.32
CA ALA A 239 8.84 12.04 -9.74
C ALA A 239 7.55 11.26 -10.03
N CYS A 240 7.22 10.24 -9.23
CA CYS A 240 5.98 9.47 -9.37
C CYS A 240 4.73 10.36 -9.27
N MET A 241 4.69 11.28 -8.31
CA MET A 241 3.56 12.20 -8.10
C MET A 241 3.41 13.21 -9.24
N LYS A 242 4.53 13.63 -9.84
CA LYS A 242 4.53 14.55 -11.00
C LYS A 242 4.18 13.88 -12.31
N GLY A 243 4.50 12.59 -12.46
CA GLY A 243 4.19 11.78 -13.64
C GLY A 243 2.98 10.88 -13.43
N GLU A 244 2.04 11.26 -12.56
CA GLU A 244 0.87 10.42 -12.26
C GLU A 244 0.03 10.16 -13.52
N GLU A 245 0.02 11.10 -14.47
CA GLU A 245 -0.63 10.96 -15.79
C GLU A 245 -0.10 9.81 -16.64
N CYS A 246 1.10 9.29 -16.34
CA CYS A 246 1.69 8.16 -17.04
C CYS A 246 1.22 6.80 -16.48
N ILE A 247 0.54 6.78 -15.34
CA ILE A 247 0.13 5.55 -14.65
C ILE A 247 -1.14 4.92 -15.26
N PRO A 248 -2.18 5.67 -15.71
CA PRO A 248 -3.39 5.07 -16.28
C PRO A 248 -3.18 4.17 -17.50
N VAL A 249 -2.00 4.23 -18.11
CA VAL A 249 -1.61 3.43 -19.28
C VAL A 249 -0.65 2.28 -18.94
N THR A 250 -0.27 2.11 -17.67
CA THR A 250 0.61 1.02 -17.24
C THR A 250 -0.12 -0.31 -17.22
N TRP A 251 0.66 -1.40 -17.19
CA TRP A 251 0.14 -2.76 -17.14
C TRP A 251 -0.79 -2.98 -15.94
N ASP A 252 -0.40 -2.47 -14.78
CA ASP A 252 -1.18 -2.61 -13.56
C ASP A 252 -2.56 -2.00 -13.73
N ILE A 253 -2.71 -0.75 -14.18
CA ILE A 253 -4.04 -0.14 -14.32
C ILE A 253 -4.84 -0.72 -15.50
N PHE A 254 -4.17 -0.96 -16.63
CA PHE A 254 -4.86 -1.34 -17.86
C PHE A 254 -5.25 -2.81 -17.90
N TYR A 255 -4.33 -3.69 -17.50
CA TYR A 255 -4.47 -5.13 -17.70
C TYR A 255 -4.69 -5.86 -16.39
N GLU A 256 -3.83 -5.69 -15.39
CA GLU A 256 -3.82 -6.56 -14.21
C GLU A 256 -5.11 -6.44 -13.38
N LYS A 257 -5.66 -7.54 -12.83
CA LYS A 257 -6.84 -7.44 -11.96
C LYS A 257 -6.43 -6.96 -10.57
N TRP A 258 -7.29 -6.25 -9.85
CA TRP A 258 -6.99 -5.81 -8.48
C TRP A 258 -7.35 -6.91 -7.47
N GLY A 259 -6.49 -7.93 -7.40
CA GLY A 259 -6.59 -9.05 -6.46
C GLY A 259 -5.77 -8.88 -5.20
N TRP A 260 -5.75 -9.93 -4.38
CA TRP A 260 -4.96 -9.96 -3.15
C TRP A 260 -3.50 -9.59 -3.38
N MET A 261 -2.89 -10.06 -4.48
CA MET A 261 -1.49 -9.75 -4.79
C MET A 261 -1.23 -8.24 -4.83
N LEU A 262 -1.93 -7.52 -5.71
CA LEU A 262 -1.72 -6.08 -5.83
C LEU A 262 -2.19 -5.33 -4.57
N ILE A 263 -3.36 -5.67 -4.02
CA ILE A 263 -3.87 -5.03 -2.81
C ILE A 263 -2.84 -5.15 -1.67
N TYR A 264 -2.32 -6.36 -1.40
CA TYR A 264 -1.33 -6.60 -0.37
C TYR A 264 -0.03 -5.84 -0.62
N TRP A 265 0.53 -5.92 -1.83
CA TRP A 265 1.78 -5.25 -2.14
C TRP A 265 1.67 -3.73 -2.11
N ASN A 266 0.57 -3.17 -2.61
CA ASN A 266 0.35 -1.72 -2.56
C ASN A 266 0.16 -1.20 -1.11
N LEU A 267 -0.53 -1.97 -0.27
CA LEU A 267 -0.97 -1.46 1.03
C LEU A 267 -0.05 -1.84 2.20
N ALA A 268 0.68 -2.95 2.09
CA ALA A 268 1.52 -3.48 3.16
C ALA A 268 2.92 -3.93 2.72
N GLY A 269 3.09 -4.37 1.47
CA GLY A 269 4.36 -4.96 1.01
C GLY A 269 5.42 -3.95 0.53
N VAL A 270 5.00 -2.90 -0.17
CA VAL A 270 5.88 -1.82 -0.66
C VAL A 270 6.28 -0.82 0.43
N PRO A 271 5.34 -0.34 1.28
CA PRO A 271 5.69 0.51 2.44
C PRO A 271 6.57 -0.20 3.48
#